data_AF-A0A9E4PJZ4-F1
#
_entry.id   AF-A0A9E4PJZ4-F1
#
_cell.length_a   1.000
_cell.length_b   1.000
_cell.length_c   1.000
_cell.angle_alpha   90.00
_cell.angle_beta   90.00
_cell.angle_gamma   90.00
#
_symmetry.space_group_name_H-M   'P 1'
#
loop_
_entity.id
_entity.type
_entity.pdbx_description
1 polymer ?
#
loop_
_entity_poly.entity_id
_entity_poly.type
_entity_poly.pdbx_seq_one_letter_code
_entity_poly.pdbx_strand_id
1 'polypeptide(L)'
;MHVPRGGSRYFGVLTRSRTLSLVGLLLLLVGLLSATPPTANAASGWELILDRPTSTFNGIDFVSEREGWMTAGAGLLHTTDGGLTWQEQAKLRGDDVSFADPHHGWFVGYTGQIFATTDGGDTWIEQERVSAGLSEVIALSPTHAVAVGVSRNFGDVFGIELPSTLAHTSDGGATWTELEFPRGSKFSEIEFAGDLGWAAGSICLEFSDHCENSEAALLRTTDKGVTWDSVDLDEAIGGSQ
;
A
#
# COMPACT_ATOMS: atom_id res chain seq x y z
N MET A 1 -6.13 -97.47 -33.37
CA MET A 1 -4.96 -96.63 -33.66
C MET A 1 -4.75 -95.68 -32.50
N HIS A 2 -3.56 -95.71 -31.91
CA HIS A 2 -2.95 -94.77 -30.97
C HIS A 2 -3.54 -94.56 -29.56
N VAL A 3 -2.60 -94.36 -28.63
CA VAL A 3 -2.64 -94.55 -27.17
C VAL A 3 -2.65 -93.14 -26.47
N PRO A 4 -2.41 -92.95 -25.15
CA PRO A 4 -3.30 -92.23 -24.22
C PRO A 4 -2.59 -91.01 -23.55
N ARG A 5 -2.97 -90.70 -22.29
CA ARG A 5 -2.31 -89.86 -21.24
C ARG A 5 -2.89 -88.45 -21.11
N GLY A 6 -2.98 -87.83 -19.94
CA GLY A 6 -2.56 -88.14 -18.56
C GLY A 6 -3.12 -87.03 -17.64
N GLY A 7 -3.45 -87.32 -16.37
CA GLY A 7 -2.59 -87.00 -15.21
C GLY A 7 -3.06 -85.70 -14.52
N SER A 8 -3.78 -85.77 -13.39
CA SER A 8 -3.31 -85.72 -11.99
C SER A 8 -3.42 -84.29 -11.38
N ARG A 9 -4.41 -84.00 -10.51
CA ARG A 9 -4.39 -83.95 -9.00
C ARG A 9 -3.37 -82.95 -8.43
N TYR A 10 -3.58 -82.07 -7.43
CA TYR A 10 -4.14 -82.15 -6.05
C TYR A 10 -4.42 -80.69 -5.56
N PHE A 11 -5.54 -80.32 -4.92
CA PHE A 11 -5.95 -80.35 -3.49
C PHE A 11 -5.07 -79.62 -2.44
N GLY A 12 -5.71 -78.71 -1.67
CA GLY A 12 -5.29 -78.10 -0.39
C GLY A 12 -5.92 -76.69 -0.24
N VAL A 13 -7.11 -76.47 0.33
CA VAL A 13 -7.62 -76.58 1.72
C VAL A 13 -7.02 -75.56 2.71
N LEU A 14 -7.84 -74.53 3.01
CA LEU A 14 -8.11 -73.78 4.28
C LEU A 14 -6.90 -73.16 5.05
N THR A 15 -6.96 -72.02 5.72
CA THR A 15 -7.93 -71.50 6.72
C THR A 15 -7.69 -69.98 6.98
N ARG A 16 -8.72 -69.29 7.49
CA ARG A 16 -8.64 -67.94 8.12
C ARG A 16 -7.87 -67.99 9.44
N SER A 17 -7.22 -66.88 9.82
CA SER A 17 -7.02 -66.52 11.24
C SER A 17 -6.81 -65.00 11.43
N ARG A 18 -7.49 -64.44 12.44
CA ARG A 18 -7.33 -63.08 13.01
C ARG A 18 -6.47 -63.22 14.27
N THR A 19 -5.59 -62.25 14.59
CA THR A 19 -5.44 -61.61 15.93
C THR A 19 -4.27 -60.60 15.98
N LEU A 20 -4.46 -59.52 16.76
CA LEU A 20 -3.42 -58.59 17.25
C LEU A 20 -2.57 -59.25 18.36
N SER A 21 -1.32 -58.83 18.55
CA SER A 21 -0.75 -58.64 19.89
C SER A 21 0.48 -57.71 19.93
N LEU A 22 0.71 -57.15 21.12
CA LEU A 22 1.49 -55.98 21.52
C LEU A 22 2.97 -56.27 21.94
N VAL A 23 3.74 -55.17 22.00
CA VAL A 23 4.98 -54.88 22.76
C VAL A 23 6.34 -55.37 22.23
N GLY A 24 7.17 -54.41 21.83
CA GLY A 24 8.63 -54.49 21.82
C GLY A 24 9.22 -53.08 21.98
N LEU A 25 9.58 -52.71 23.20
CA LEU A 25 10.17 -51.42 23.59
C LEU A 25 11.66 -51.40 23.19
N LEU A 26 12.11 -50.42 22.41
CA LEU A 26 13.53 -50.07 22.30
C LEU A 26 13.70 -48.54 22.24
N LEU A 27 14.30 -47.97 23.28
CA LEU A 27 14.65 -46.56 23.39
C LEU A 27 15.87 -46.25 22.53
N LEU A 28 15.74 -45.31 21.59
CA LEU A 28 16.85 -44.61 20.95
C LEU A 28 16.61 -43.10 21.09
N LEU A 29 17.20 -42.54 22.14
CA LEU A 29 17.48 -41.11 22.30
C LEU A 29 18.72 -40.79 21.45
N VAL A 30 18.63 -39.84 20.51
CA VAL A 30 19.58 -38.73 20.30
C VAL A 30 18.99 -37.78 19.26
N GLY A 31 18.90 -36.49 19.62
CA GLY A 31 19.06 -35.39 18.67
C GLY A 31 17.80 -34.70 18.13
N LEU A 32 16.84 -34.33 18.99
CA LEU A 32 15.97 -33.21 18.65
C LEU A 32 16.85 -31.95 18.60
N LEU A 33 17.26 -31.57 17.40
CA LEU A 33 17.66 -30.20 17.13
C LEU A 33 16.39 -29.37 17.35
N SER A 34 16.17 -28.92 18.58
CA SER A 34 15.27 -27.80 18.83
C SER A 34 15.91 -26.62 18.12
N ALA A 35 15.56 -26.42 16.85
CA ALA A 35 15.65 -25.11 16.25
C ALA A 35 14.69 -24.26 17.08
N THR A 36 15.24 -23.59 18.10
CA THR A 36 14.54 -22.46 18.69
C THR A 36 14.29 -21.51 17.51
N PRO A 37 13.04 -21.18 17.15
CA PRO A 37 12.83 -20.06 16.24
C PRO A 37 13.61 -18.88 16.81
N PRO A 38 14.22 -18.03 15.97
CA PRO A 38 14.87 -16.82 16.47
C PRO A 38 13.85 -16.15 17.39
N THR A 39 14.25 -15.93 18.64
CA THR A 39 13.43 -15.21 19.61
C THR A 39 13.31 -13.79 19.08
N ALA A 40 12.32 -13.55 18.22
CA ALA A 40 11.79 -12.23 18.02
C ALA A 40 11.38 -11.75 19.41
N ASN A 41 11.89 -10.58 19.79
CA ASN A 41 11.69 -10.00 21.11
C ASN A 41 10.19 -9.85 21.39
N ALA A 42 9.56 -10.85 21.98
CA ALA A 42 8.16 -10.83 22.42
C ALA A 42 7.91 -9.83 23.57
N ALA A 43 8.93 -9.07 23.99
CA ALA A 43 8.82 -8.02 24.99
C ALA A 43 8.19 -6.72 24.45
N SER A 44 8.15 -6.51 23.13
CA SER A 44 7.62 -5.27 22.54
C SER A 44 6.21 -5.40 21.97
N GLY A 45 5.66 -6.61 21.81
CA GLY A 45 4.42 -6.83 21.07
C GLY A 45 4.51 -6.52 19.56
N TRP A 46 5.69 -6.11 19.08
CA TRP A 46 5.97 -5.82 17.68
C TRP A 46 6.74 -6.98 17.05
N GLU A 47 6.28 -7.43 15.89
CA GLU A 47 6.92 -8.46 15.07
C GLU A 47 7.31 -7.87 13.71
N LEU A 48 8.54 -8.16 13.26
CA LEU A 48 8.97 -7.83 11.91
C LEU A 48 8.44 -8.88 10.94
N ILE A 49 7.43 -8.53 10.14
CA ILE A 49 6.76 -9.47 9.23
C ILE A 49 7.44 -9.50 7.84
N LEU A 50 7.92 -8.36 7.34
CA LEU A 50 8.55 -8.26 6.03
C LEU A 50 9.85 -7.45 6.12
N ASP A 51 10.96 -8.08 5.73
CA ASP A 51 12.26 -7.42 5.58
C ASP A 51 12.69 -7.44 4.11
N ARG A 52 12.85 -6.25 3.51
CA ARG A 52 13.37 -6.05 2.15
C ARG A 52 14.42 -4.93 2.19
N PRO A 53 15.66 -5.20 2.61
CA PRO A 53 16.65 -4.17 2.98
C PRO A 53 17.09 -3.26 1.81
N THR A 54 16.75 -3.61 0.57
CA THR A 54 17.03 -2.78 -0.62
C THR A 54 15.80 -2.06 -1.17
N SER A 55 14.66 -2.11 -0.47
CA SER A 55 13.41 -1.46 -0.87
C SER A 55 12.96 -0.49 0.20
N THR A 56 12.45 0.67 -0.21
CA THR A 56 11.62 1.52 0.65
C THR A 56 10.17 1.05 0.56
N PHE A 57 9.39 1.36 1.61
CA PHE A 57 7.93 1.29 1.61
C PHE A 57 7.44 2.71 1.93
N ASN A 58 6.64 3.30 1.04
CA ASN A 58 6.33 4.74 1.10
C ASN A 58 4.88 5.01 1.52
N GLY A 59 3.93 4.20 1.06
CA GLY A 59 2.51 4.32 1.36
C GLY A 59 1.87 2.95 1.56
N ILE A 60 0.85 2.88 2.41
CA ILE A 60 0.13 1.66 2.75
C ILE A 60 -1.32 2.00 3.08
N ASP A 61 -2.26 1.20 2.58
CA ASP A 61 -3.68 1.40 2.84
C ASP A 61 -4.42 0.06 3.02
N PHE A 62 -5.44 0.06 3.85
CA PHE A 62 -6.28 -1.11 4.16
C PHE A 62 -7.75 -0.74 4.07
N VAL A 63 -8.48 -1.42 3.18
CA VAL A 63 -9.95 -1.28 3.04
C VAL A 63 -10.72 -2.19 4.02
N SER A 64 -10.02 -3.12 4.68
CA SER A 64 -10.57 -3.98 5.71
C SER A 64 -9.46 -4.50 6.63
N GLU A 65 -9.82 -5.23 7.68
CA GLU A 65 -8.84 -5.88 8.58
C GLU A 65 -7.94 -6.91 7.87
N ARG A 66 -8.26 -7.28 6.62
CA ARG A 66 -7.57 -8.35 5.88
C ARG A 66 -6.95 -7.91 4.57
N GLU A 67 -7.58 -6.97 3.89
CA GLU A 67 -7.24 -6.57 2.52
C GLU A 67 -6.53 -5.22 2.53
N GLY A 68 -5.34 -5.15 1.94
CA GLY A 68 -4.54 -3.93 1.91
C GLY A 68 -3.43 -3.92 0.87
N TRP A 69 -2.98 -2.72 0.51
CA TRP A 69 -1.96 -2.46 -0.50
C TRP A 69 -0.81 -1.63 0.07
N MET A 70 0.39 -1.82 -0.47
CA MET A 70 1.57 -1.08 -0.05
C MET A 70 2.46 -0.76 -1.25
N THR A 71 2.90 0.48 -1.35
CA THR A 71 3.92 0.86 -2.33
C THR A 71 5.29 0.41 -1.84
N ALA A 72 6.09 -0.15 -2.74
CA ALA A 72 7.47 -0.53 -2.47
C ALA A 72 8.37 -0.07 -3.62
N GLY A 73 9.65 0.19 -3.34
CA GLY A 73 10.64 0.53 -4.38
C GLY A 73 10.74 -0.51 -5.52
N ALA A 74 10.32 -1.75 -5.27
CA ALA A 74 10.27 -2.83 -6.26
C ALA A 74 8.91 -2.97 -7.00
N GLY A 75 7.82 -2.38 -6.51
CA GLY A 75 6.49 -2.59 -7.05
C GLY A 75 5.38 -2.28 -6.04
N LEU A 76 4.13 -2.50 -6.44
CA LEU A 76 2.97 -2.50 -5.56
C LEU A 76 2.78 -3.90 -4.97
N LEU A 77 2.59 -3.96 -3.65
CA LEU A 77 2.32 -5.18 -2.90
C LEU A 77 0.86 -5.21 -2.44
N HIS A 78 0.30 -6.41 -2.33
CA HIS A 78 -1.07 -6.66 -1.88
C HIS A 78 -1.10 -7.78 -0.83
N THR A 79 -2.01 -7.66 0.14
CA THR A 79 -2.28 -8.67 1.18
C THR A 79 -3.78 -8.93 1.30
N THR A 80 -4.13 -10.18 1.64
CA THR A 80 -5.51 -10.61 1.90
C THR A 80 -5.65 -11.30 3.28
N ASP A 81 -4.60 -11.21 4.09
CA ASP A 81 -4.47 -11.88 5.40
C ASP A 81 -4.06 -10.91 6.52
N GLY A 82 -4.30 -9.61 6.34
CA GLY A 82 -4.06 -8.58 7.35
C GLY A 82 -2.59 -8.16 7.43
N GLY A 83 -1.85 -8.32 6.34
CA GLY A 83 -0.44 -7.95 6.25
C GLY A 83 0.51 -9.00 6.83
N LEU A 84 0.04 -10.22 7.10
CA LEU A 84 0.90 -11.35 7.50
C LEU A 84 1.74 -11.84 6.32
N THR A 85 1.19 -11.81 5.11
CA THR A 85 1.91 -12.08 3.86
C THR A 85 1.58 -11.03 2.80
N TRP A 86 2.57 -10.72 1.96
CA TRP A 86 2.48 -9.71 0.91
C TRP A 86 2.94 -10.28 -0.43
N GLN A 87 2.16 -10.06 -1.48
CA GLN A 87 2.45 -10.51 -2.84
C GLN A 87 2.62 -9.32 -3.77
N GLU A 88 3.58 -9.41 -4.69
CA GLU A 88 3.76 -8.37 -5.71
C GLU A 88 2.61 -8.45 -6.71
N GLN A 89 1.85 -7.36 -6.83
CA GLN A 89 0.69 -7.27 -7.71
C GLN A 89 1.06 -6.56 -9.03
N ALA A 90 1.88 -5.51 -8.96
CA ALA A 90 2.30 -4.75 -10.13
C ALA A 90 3.73 -4.21 -9.99
N LYS A 91 4.44 -4.07 -11.11
CA LYS A 91 5.78 -3.45 -11.18
C LYS A 91 5.71 -1.94 -11.40
N LEU A 92 4.95 -1.27 -10.54
CA LEU A 92 4.76 0.17 -10.55
C LEU A 92 5.48 0.81 -9.36
N ARG A 93 6.10 1.97 -9.58
CA ARG A 93 6.81 2.74 -8.55
C ARG A 93 6.13 4.07 -8.35
N GLY A 94 5.96 4.41 -7.08
CA GLY A 94 5.19 5.55 -6.65
C GLY A 94 5.31 5.67 -5.14
N ASP A 95 4.68 6.70 -4.62
CA ASP A 95 4.90 7.17 -3.27
C ASP A 95 3.76 6.79 -2.38
N ASP A 96 2.55 6.86 -2.90
CA ASP A 96 1.38 6.55 -2.12
C ASP A 96 0.32 5.79 -2.91
N VAL A 97 -0.52 5.09 -2.16
CA VAL A 97 -1.62 4.28 -2.65
C VAL A 97 -2.80 4.42 -1.70
N SER A 98 -4.00 4.62 -2.25
CA SER A 98 -5.23 4.67 -1.46
C SER A 98 -6.38 4.04 -2.22
N PHE A 99 -7.22 3.29 -1.51
CA PHE A 99 -8.36 2.56 -2.02
C PHE A 99 -9.65 3.02 -1.34
N ALA A 100 -10.65 3.34 -2.15
CA ALA A 100 -11.97 3.70 -1.65
C ALA A 100 -12.79 2.45 -1.26
N ASP A 101 -12.53 1.33 -1.94
CA ASP A 101 -13.11 0.03 -1.69
C ASP A 101 -12.17 -1.06 -2.25
N PRO A 102 -12.47 -2.37 -2.09
CA PRO A 102 -11.57 -3.43 -2.56
C PRO A 102 -11.30 -3.48 -4.08
N HIS A 103 -11.99 -2.68 -4.89
CA HIS A 103 -11.86 -2.69 -6.34
C HIS A 103 -11.31 -1.37 -6.88
N HIS A 104 -11.59 -0.25 -6.22
CA HIS A 104 -11.26 1.09 -6.70
C HIS A 104 -10.16 1.73 -5.88
N GLY A 105 -9.04 2.02 -6.52
CA GLY A 105 -7.90 2.66 -5.88
C GLY A 105 -7.08 3.50 -6.83
N TRP A 106 -6.29 4.39 -6.23
CA TRP A 106 -5.36 5.28 -6.89
C TRP A 106 -3.97 5.10 -6.33
N PHE A 107 -3.01 5.38 -7.20
CA PHE A 107 -1.60 5.30 -6.92
C PHE A 107 -0.92 6.50 -7.56
N VAL A 108 -0.03 7.16 -6.82
CA VAL A 108 0.61 8.41 -7.26
C VAL A 108 2.12 8.38 -7.07
N GLY A 109 2.85 9.28 -7.72
CA GLY A 109 4.28 9.40 -7.44
C GLY A 109 4.98 10.66 -7.93
N TYR A 110 6.28 10.74 -7.61
CA TYR A 110 7.16 11.91 -7.74
C TYR A 110 7.25 12.59 -9.11
N THR A 111 6.76 11.98 -10.19
CA THR A 111 6.79 12.58 -11.54
C THR A 111 5.41 13.04 -12.05
N GLY A 112 4.45 13.19 -11.13
CA GLY A 112 3.06 13.59 -11.44
C GLY A 112 2.25 12.47 -12.08
N GLN A 113 2.74 11.24 -11.94
CA GLN A 113 2.05 10.04 -12.41
C GLN A 113 0.89 9.73 -11.48
N ILE A 114 -0.25 9.43 -12.08
CA ILE A 114 -1.42 8.90 -11.41
C ILE A 114 -1.83 7.63 -12.14
N PHE A 115 -2.06 6.56 -11.39
CA PHE A 115 -2.68 5.34 -11.89
C PHE A 115 -3.96 5.08 -11.11
N ALA A 116 -4.95 4.51 -11.79
CA ALA A 116 -6.20 4.07 -11.17
C ALA A 116 -6.46 2.60 -11.50
N THR A 117 -7.13 1.91 -10.59
CA THR A 117 -7.65 0.56 -10.77
C THR A 117 -9.15 0.54 -10.48
N THR A 118 -9.86 -0.36 -11.15
CA THR A 118 -11.28 -0.67 -10.89
C THR A 118 -11.50 -2.18 -10.68
N ASP A 119 -10.41 -2.95 -10.54
CA ASP A 119 -10.40 -4.40 -10.40
C ASP A 119 -9.49 -4.87 -9.24
N GLY A 120 -9.28 -4.00 -8.24
CA GLY A 120 -8.56 -4.35 -7.02
C GLY A 120 -7.04 -4.41 -7.21
N GLY A 121 -6.54 -3.73 -8.23
CA GLY A 121 -5.12 -3.65 -8.56
C GLY A 121 -4.62 -4.76 -9.49
N ASP A 122 -5.49 -5.63 -10.00
CA ASP A 122 -5.15 -6.62 -11.03
C ASP A 122 -4.67 -5.92 -12.31
N THR A 123 -5.29 -4.79 -12.64
CA THR A 123 -4.83 -3.87 -13.68
C THR A 123 -4.80 -2.43 -13.17
N TRP A 124 -3.81 -1.68 -13.67
CA TRP A 124 -3.61 -0.27 -13.36
C TRP A 124 -3.52 0.53 -14.65
N ILE A 125 -4.36 1.55 -14.77
CA ILE A 125 -4.47 2.40 -15.95
C ILE A 125 -3.85 3.76 -15.61
N GLU A 126 -2.84 4.18 -16.38
CA GLU A 126 -2.25 5.53 -16.27
C GLU A 126 -3.31 6.58 -16.62
N GLN A 127 -3.49 7.56 -15.75
CA GLN A 127 -4.39 8.70 -15.95
C GLN A 127 -3.60 9.90 -16.52
N GLU A 128 -4.28 11.01 -16.78
CA GLU A 128 -3.61 12.25 -17.15
C GLU A 128 -2.63 12.68 -16.06
N ARG A 129 -1.42 13.08 -16.48
CA ARG A 129 -0.38 13.53 -15.54
C ARG A 129 -0.65 14.96 -15.10
N VAL A 130 -0.43 15.20 -13.81
CA VAL A 130 -0.49 16.54 -13.22
C VAL A 130 0.86 17.26 -13.31
N SER A 131 0.84 18.57 -13.05
CA SER A 131 2.00 19.46 -13.19
C SER A 131 3.13 19.23 -12.17
N ALA A 132 2.86 18.50 -11.08
CA ALA A 132 3.74 18.33 -9.94
C ALA A 132 3.94 16.85 -9.55
N GLY A 133 5.07 16.55 -8.92
CA GLY A 133 5.25 15.28 -8.23
C GLY A 133 4.27 15.15 -7.08
N LEU A 134 3.58 14.02 -7.00
CA LEU A 134 2.58 13.76 -5.97
C LEU A 134 3.21 12.92 -4.85
N SER A 135 2.91 13.26 -3.61
CA SER A 135 3.42 12.58 -2.42
C SER A 135 2.36 11.79 -1.67
N GLU A 136 1.09 12.17 -1.79
CA GLU A 136 -0.01 11.54 -1.07
C GLU A 136 -1.29 11.58 -1.91
N VAL A 137 -2.14 10.57 -1.76
CA VAL A 137 -3.46 10.46 -2.37
C VAL A 137 -4.47 9.91 -1.39
N ILE A 138 -5.66 10.49 -1.36
CA ILE A 138 -6.79 10.00 -0.57
C ILE A 138 -7.94 9.65 -1.50
N ALA A 139 -8.31 8.36 -1.48
CA ALA A 139 -9.48 7.83 -2.16
C ALA A 139 -10.72 8.01 -1.28
N LEU A 140 -11.59 8.97 -1.64
CA LEU A 140 -12.81 9.27 -0.87
C LEU A 140 -14.00 8.39 -1.26
N SER A 141 -14.03 7.95 -2.52
CA SER A 141 -15.04 7.06 -3.09
C SER A 141 -14.54 6.51 -4.43
N PRO A 142 -15.24 5.53 -5.05
CA PRO A 142 -14.87 5.03 -6.38
C PRO A 142 -14.78 6.07 -7.50
N THR A 143 -15.34 7.26 -7.30
CA THR A 143 -15.25 8.35 -8.28
C THR A 143 -14.49 9.57 -7.79
N HIS A 144 -14.20 9.69 -6.49
CA HIS A 144 -13.58 10.87 -5.91
C HIS A 144 -12.25 10.54 -5.25
N ALA A 145 -11.21 11.26 -5.64
CA ALA A 145 -9.91 11.20 -5.00
C ALA A 145 -9.25 12.58 -5.03
N VAL A 146 -8.41 12.84 -4.04
CA VAL A 146 -7.61 14.05 -3.92
C VAL A 146 -6.16 13.63 -3.76
N ALA A 147 -5.27 14.26 -4.51
CA ALA A 147 -3.83 14.05 -4.40
C ALA A 147 -3.12 15.37 -4.13
N VAL A 148 -2.06 15.34 -3.34
CA VAL A 148 -1.22 16.50 -3.04
C VAL A 148 0.23 16.20 -3.36
N GLY A 149 0.96 17.24 -3.74
CA GLY A 149 2.41 17.15 -3.74
C GLY A 149 3.07 18.44 -4.19
N VAL A 150 4.39 18.37 -4.26
CA VAL A 150 5.25 19.50 -4.62
C VAL A 150 5.93 19.16 -5.93
N SER A 151 5.92 20.09 -6.88
CA SER A 151 6.65 19.86 -8.13
C SER A 151 8.14 19.68 -7.81
N ARG A 152 8.73 18.60 -8.31
CA ARG A 152 10.15 18.29 -8.15
C ARG A 152 10.71 18.09 -9.54
N ASN A 153 11.30 19.13 -10.13
CA ASN A 153 12.10 18.92 -11.33
C ASN A 153 13.34 18.09 -10.97
N PHE A 154 13.47 16.93 -11.60
CA PHE A 154 14.72 16.18 -11.64
C PHE A 154 15.78 17.04 -12.34
N GLY A 155 16.59 17.78 -11.57
CA GLY A 155 17.71 18.54 -12.10
C GLY A 155 17.88 19.97 -11.58
N ASP A 156 17.03 20.47 -10.67
CA ASP A 156 17.25 21.79 -10.09
C ASP A 156 18.43 21.77 -9.11
N VAL A 157 19.60 22.08 -9.67
CA VAL A 157 20.85 22.46 -8.99
C VAL A 157 20.71 23.83 -8.29
N PHE A 158 19.56 24.50 -8.39
CA PHE A 158 19.36 25.88 -7.93
C PHE A 158 18.28 26.12 -6.88
N GLY A 159 17.71 25.09 -6.23
CA GLY A 159 16.82 25.32 -5.08
C GLY A 159 15.58 26.16 -5.40
N ILE A 160 15.08 26.11 -6.65
CA ILE A 160 13.86 26.81 -7.04
C ILE A 160 12.71 26.15 -6.28
N GLU A 161 12.06 26.91 -5.40
CA GLU A 161 10.92 26.44 -4.66
C GLU A 161 9.69 26.37 -5.58
N LEU A 162 9.47 25.20 -6.15
CA LEU A 162 8.35 24.94 -7.02
C LEU A 162 7.04 24.93 -6.22
N PRO A 163 5.91 25.32 -6.84
CA PRO A 163 4.63 25.34 -6.16
C PRO A 163 4.17 23.90 -5.85
N SER A 164 3.34 23.82 -4.82
CA SER A 164 2.52 22.63 -4.59
C SER A 164 1.37 22.56 -5.59
N THR A 165 0.79 21.38 -5.69
CA THR A 165 -0.45 21.11 -6.40
C THR A 165 -1.38 20.33 -5.49
N LEU A 166 -2.66 20.70 -5.48
CA LEU A 166 -3.76 19.82 -5.08
C LEU A 166 -4.52 19.41 -6.34
N ALA A 167 -4.56 18.12 -6.63
CA ALA A 167 -5.29 17.57 -7.75
C ALA A 167 -6.53 16.84 -7.24
N HIS A 168 -7.66 17.02 -7.91
CA HIS A 168 -8.92 16.38 -7.56
C HIS A 168 -9.56 15.74 -8.79
N THR A 169 -10.16 14.57 -8.60
CA THR A 169 -11.07 13.93 -9.56
C THR A 169 -12.42 13.69 -8.89
N SER A 170 -13.50 13.81 -9.68
CA SER A 170 -14.87 13.39 -9.32
C SER A 170 -15.46 12.35 -10.28
N ASP A 171 -14.69 11.88 -11.27
CA ASP A 171 -15.14 10.98 -12.33
C ASP A 171 -14.33 9.67 -12.41
N GLY A 172 -13.69 9.26 -11.31
CA GLY A 172 -12.90 8.03 -11.25
C GLY A 172 -11.47 8.16 -11.78
N GLY A 173 -11.01 9.39 -12.04
CA GLY A 173 -9.68 9.68 -12.55
C GLY A 173 -9.64 9.92 -14.06
N ALA A 174 -10.79 9.84 -14.74
CA ALA A 174 -10.89 10.13 -16.16
C ALA A 174 -10.47 11.57 -16.48
N THR A 175 -10.70 12.51 -15.56
CA THR A 175 -10.12 13.85 -15.56
C THR A 175 -9.64 14.29 -14.19
N TRP A 176 -8.58 15.09 -14.15
CA TRP A 176 -8.03 15.69 -12.93
C TRP A 176 -8.05 17.22 -13.06
N THR A 177 -8.56 17.89 -12.03
CA THR A 177 -8.51 19.36 -11.90
C THR A 177 -7.44 19.73 -10.90
N GLU A 178 -6.53 20.62 -11.29
CA GLU A 178 -5.44 21.09 -10.44
C GLU A 178 -5.74 22.46 -9.84
N LEU A 179 -5.56 22.57 -8.53
CA LEU A 179 -5.39 23.84 -7.83
C LEU A 179 -3.89 24.09 -7.66
N GLU A 180 -3.38 25.08 -8.37
CA GLU A 180 -1.99 25.52 -8.27
C GLU A 180 -1.82 26.56 -7.17
N PHE A 181 -0.69 26.48 -6.47
CA PHE A 181 -0.33 27.44 -5.42
C PHE A 181 0.73 28.45 -5.90
N PRO A 182 0.87 29.60 -5.20
CA PRO A 182 2.01 30.46 -5.37
C PRO A 182 3.33 29.69 -5.22
N ARG A 183 4.40 30.17 -5.87
CA ARG A 183 5.75 29.60 -5.72
C ARG A 183 6.12 29.45 -4.24
N GLY A 184 6.91 28.42 -3.94
CA GLY A 184 7.32 27.98 -2.60
C GLY A 184 6.24 27.70 -1.58
N SER A 185 4.99 27.56 -2.02
CA SER A 185 4.00 26.83 -1.22
C SER A 185 4.39 25.34 -1.17
N LYS A 186 4.35 24.76 0.02
CA LYS A 186 4.76 23.38 0.32
C LYS A 186 3.66 22.70 1.13
N PHE A 187 2.61 22.26 0.43
CA PHE A 187 1.61 21.34 0.92
C PHE A 187 2.05 19.92 0.57
N SER A 188 2.05 19.04 1.56
CA SER A 188 2.48 17.65 1.39
C SER A 188 1.63 16.66 2.16
N GLU A 189 0.67 17.15 2.94
CA GLU A 189 -0.19 16.34 3.79
C GLU A 189 -1.64 16.76 3.60
N ILE A 190 -2.51 15.80 3.33
CA ILE A 190 -3.96 15.96 3.25
C ILE A 190 -4.65 14.94 4.15
N GLU A 191 -5.81 15.29 4.69
CA GLU A 191 -6.63 14.36 5.48
C GLU A 191 -8.11 14.68 5.28
N PHE A 192 -8.97 13.65 5.33
CA PHE A 192 -10.40 13.79 5.10
C PHE A 192 -11.26 13.05 6.11
N ALA A 193 -12.31 13.73 6.58
CA ALA A 193 -13.39 13.17 7.37
C ALA A 193 -14.71 13.32 6.60
N GLY A 194 -14.97 12.38 5.69
CA GLY A 194 -16.11 12.44 4.77
C GLY A 194 -15.90 13.55 3.74
N ASP A 195 -16.83 14.51 3.68
CA ASP A 195 -16.78 15.61 2.70
C ASP A 195 -15.86 16.76 3.14
N LEU A 196 -15.48 16.76 4.42
CA LEU A 196 -14.62 17.75 5.05
C LEU A 196 -13.17 17.29 4.96
N GLY A 197 -12.27 18.15 4.50
CA GLY A 197 -10.86 17.84 4.38
C GLY A 197 -9.95 19.01 4.71
N TRP A 198 -8.68 18.71 4.90
CA TRP A 198 -7.63 19.66 5.23
C TRP A 198 -6.37 19.37 4.43
N ALA A 199 -5.63 20.43 4.12
CA ALA A 199 -4.28 20.31 3.58
C ALA A 199 -3.34 21.15 4.45
N ALA A 200 -2.29 20.53 4.96
CA ALA A 200 -1.31 21.17 5.84
C ALA A 200 0.02 21.36 5.12
N GLY A 201 0.67 22.49 5.39
CA GLY A 201 1.92 22.84 4.73
C GLY A 201 2.49 24.17 5.18
N SER A 202 3.26 24.79 4.29
CA SER A 202 3.74 26.15 4.46
C SER A 202 3.61 26.97 3.19
N ILE A 203 3.55 28.29 3.35
CA ILE A 203 3.56 29.25 2.24
C ILE A 203 4.75 30.18 2.44
N CYS A 204 5.48 30.41 1.35
CA CYS A 204 6.54 31.40 1.35
C CYS A 204 5.95 32.81 1.21
N LEU A 205 6.35 33.72 2.10
CA LEU A 205 5.85 35.10 2.10
C LEU A 205 6.69 36.05 1.25
N GLU A 206 8.00 35.79 1.15
CA GLU A 206 8.97 36.69 0.54
C GLU A 206 9.91 35.93 -0.38
N PHE A 207 9.95 36.36 -1.65
CA PHE A 207 10.78 35.76 -2.70
C PHE A 207 11.88 36.70 -3.16
N SER A 208 13.13 36.24 -3.04
CA SER A 208 14.27 36.73 -3.80
C SER A 208 14.75 35.64 -4.77
N ASP A 209 15.85 34.95 -4.44
CA ASP A 209 16.40 33.80 -5.16
C ASP A 209 16.05 32.45 -4.50
N HIS A 210 15.63 32.49 -3.22
CA HIS A 210 15.12 31.37 -2.43
C HIS A 210 14.03 31.91 -1.48
N CYS A 211 13.27 31.02 -0.81
CA CYS A 211 12.33 31.48 0.21
C CYS A 211 13.09 31.96 1.45
N GLU A 212 12.88 33.21 1.80
CA GLU A 212 13.53 33.81 2.98
C GLU A 212 12.74 33.52 4.26
N ASN A 213 11.41 33.59 4.16
CA ASN A 213 10.49 33.41 5.28
C ASN A 213 9.27 32.59 4.83
N SER A 214 8.95 31.54 5.59
CA SER A 214 7.75 30.72 5.37
C SER A 214 6.87 30.70 6.62
N GLU A 215 5.56 30.74 6.42
CA GLU A 215 4.57 30.54 7.48
C GLU A 215 3.88 29.19 7.33
N ALA A 216 3.46 28.62 8.46
CA ALA A 216 2.57 27.47 8.45
C ALA A 216 1.25 27.86 7.78
N ALA A 217 0.70 26.97 6.97
CA ALA A 217 -0.55 27.17 6.27
C ALA A 217 -1.44 25.94 6.44
N LEU A 218 -2.73 26.19 6.64
CA LEU A 218 -3.76 25.19 6.67
C LEU A 218 -4.86 25.59 5.69
N LEU A 219 -5.23 24.67 4.81
CA LEU A 219 -6.39 24.80 3.94
C LEU A 219 -7.50 23.90 4.45
N ARG A 220 -8.73 24.26 4.13
CA ARG A 220 -9.92 23.49 4.45
C ARG A 220 -10.85 23.41 3.25
N THR A 221 -11.42 22.24 3.02
CA THR A 221 -12.47 22.00 2.03
C THR A 221 -13.71 21.44 2.71
N THR A 222 -14.89 21.75 2.18
CA THR A 222 -16.16 21.12 2.62
C THR A 222 -16.87 20.38 1.49
N ASP A 223 -16.20 20.22 0.35
CA ASP A 223 -16.77 19.68 -0.89
C ASP A 223 -15.85 18.63 -1.53
N LYS A 224 -15.18 17.82 -0.69
CA LYS A 224 -14.27 16.73 -1.13
C LYS A 224 -13.08 17.22 -1.94
N GLY A 225 -12.60 18.41 -1.65
CA GLY A 225 -11.39 18.96 -2.27
C GLY A 225 -11.62 19.57 -3.64
N VAL A 226 -12.87 19.84 -4.03
CA VAL A 226 -13.18 20.62 -5.24
C VAL A 226 -12.76 22.08 -5.04
N THR A 227 -13.04 22.65 -3.87
CA THR A 227 -12.62 24.00 -3.48
C THR A 227 -11.94 24.01 -2.12
N TRP A 228 -11.04 24.98 -1.92
CA TRP A 228 -10.21 25.09 -0.73
C TRP A 228 -10.16 26.54 -0.24
N ASP A 229 -10.39 26.74 1.05
CA ASP A 229 -10.27 28.01 1.74
C ASP A 229 -9.05 27.99 2.67
N SER A 230 -8.31 29.10 2.74
CA SER A 230 -7.27 29.28 3.75
C SER A 230 -7.87 29.45 5.14
N VAL A 231 -7.30 28.77 6.12
CA VAL A 231 -7.67 28.92 7.54
C VAL A 231 -6.74 29.95 8.18
N ASP A 232 -7.31 30.98 8.81
CA ASP A 232 -6.58 31.89 9.68
C ASP A 232 -6.15 31.14 10.95
N LEU A 233 -4.85 30.92 11.09
CA LEU A 233 -4.29 30.14 12.19
C LEU A 233 -4.37 30.87 13.53
N ASP A 234 -4.23 32.20 13.56
CA ASP A 234 -4.30 32.99 14.79
C ASP A 234 -5.71 32.93 15.37
N GLU A 235 -6.74 33.04 14.52
CA GLU A 235 -8.13 32.85 14.91
C GLU A 235 -8.39 31.41 15.38
N ALA A 236 -7.90 30.41 14.64
CA ALA A 236 -8.16 29.00 14.92
C ALA A 236 -7.54 28.50 16.24
N ILE A 237 -6.37 29.02 16.64
CA ILE A 237 -5.71 28.65 17.89
C ILE A 237 -6.14 29.51 19.09
N GLY A 238 -7.09 30.44 18.89
CA GLY A 238 -7.61 31.31 19.94
C GLY A 238 -6.63 32.42 20.36
N GLY A 239 -5.74 32.83 19.45
CA GLY A 239 -4.83 33.96 19.65
C GLY A 239 -5.58 35.29 19.57
N SER A 240 -6.08 35.77 20.71
CA SER A 240 -6.45 37.18 20.83
C SER A 240 -5.18 38.05 20.97
N GLN A 241 -5.11 39.14 20.21
CA GLN A 241 -4.22 40.28 20.47
C GLN A 241 -4.28 40.77 21.92
#